data_AF-A0A951WNV6-F1
#
_entry.id   AF-A0A951WNV6-F1
#
_cell.length_a   1.000
_cell.length_b   1.000
_cell.length_c   1.000
_cell.angle_alpha   90.00
_cell.angle_beta   90.00
_cell.angle_gamma   90.00
#
_symmetry.space_group_name_H-M   'P 1'
#
loop_
_entity.id
_entity.type
_entity.pdbx_description
1 polymer ?
#
loop_
_entity_poly.entity_id
_entity_poly.type
_entity_poly.pdbx_seq_one_letter_code
_entity_poly.pdbx_strand_id
1 'polypeptide(L)'
;MHILLTVLPEFSTKSAVVKYSFDSTQIEGTFAASALHQKFKYDHILAICTREAREPKPNLSESAVDVLKREVAGTSVSVAPVEAESDLTSFLDVSSKALDQLVQGNKQVRISVDFSNGLRQFAVMNYGLAAYYCELHELTFSGIYSLTMTRDGSPGQVHDLSQFVDLQKWLFAVQRFKKEDLSELLRLVQPLGDENLYRDLENIEKAFRFGLPLELGASARKYLKYKRKTLYKPFQSLPQGEVLLNEVVRQMKSFALGEEQPFLDKKAVVLDQFELLRQRDLIDKNFESGHAALAMAQMREWLISYIAHEQGVVDWLNKDSRKMIEMKLVRIRHFFDDKELKKMLTPGIKELADFWNKISDVRNAYAHCGMRPEDVSGNEFDDKVKKVKVRWNQFKEPATLKYLLDTEKVGLSYPCKNLAITVIGERIGLPYQFLKSAPVDFHCLFLVSQETRELAQQLACKLDLSEDRYHIEKLDDPYGGQNIKASTENLCKSLRTLLANSENIHVNLTGGTTFMIYCAEELAKLGQNTSSVSRYMVVDRRKREDQLLEPWAEGPEVVKL
;
A
#
# COMPACT_ATOMS: atom_id res chain seq x y z
N MET A 1 8.17 -32.90 -23.14
CA MET A 1 9.53 -33.46 -23.13
C MET A 1 10.01 -33.63 -21.70
N HIS A 2 10.60 -34.75 -21.32
CA HIS A 2 11.12 -35.05 -19.98
C HIS A 2 12.62 -35.34 -20.05
N ILE A 3 13.40 -34.50 -19.39
CA ILE A 3 14.86 -34.54 -19.36
C ILE A 3 15.33 -35.09 -18.01
N LEU A 4 16.27 -36.03 -18.03
CA LEU A 4 17.07 -36.41 -16.86
C LEU A 4 18.44 -35.73 -16.90
N LEU A 5 18.79 -35.00 -15.84
CA LEU A 5 20.15 -34.54 -15.59
C LEU A 5 20.89 -35.57 -14.75
N THR A 6 22.04 -36.03 -15.23
CA THR A 6 22.88 -37.00 -14.50
C THR A 6 24.36 -36.67 -14.64
N VAL A 7 25.14 -37.10 -13.65
CA VAL A 7 26.61 -37.05 -13.68
C VAL A 7 27.12 -38.47 -13.86
N LEU A 8 27.88 -38.69 -14.92
CA LEU A 8 28.51 -39.98 -15.14
C LEU A 8 29.84 -40.07 -14.37
N PRO A 9 30.02 -41.10 -13.53
CA PRO A 9 31.29 -41.33 -12.87
C PRO A 9 32.27 -42.00 -13.85
N GLU A 10 33.53 -42.06 -13.43
CA GLU A 10 34.54 -42.88 -14.13
C GLU A 10 34.08 -44.35 -14.22
N PHE A 11 34.12 -44.93 -15.42
CA PHE A 11 33.73 -46.32 -15.64
C PHE A 11 34.85 -47.26 -15.18
N SER A 12 34.51 -48.27 -14.38
CA SER A 12 35.49 -49.24 -13.87
C SER A 12 35.11 -50.66 -14.27
N THR A 13 36.09 -51.56 -14.30
CA THR A 13 35.87 -53.00 -14.54
C THR A 13 34.99 -53.68 -13.47
N LYS A 14 34.66 -52.98 -12.38
CA LYS A 14 33.75 -53.43 -11.31
C LYS A 14 32.32 -52.92 -11.47
N SER A 15 32.03 -52.14 -12.52
CA SER A 15 30.69 -51.64 -12.80
C SER A 15 29.81 -52.81 -13.29
N ALA A 16 29.12 -53.45 -12.34
CA ALA A 16 28.14 -54.50 -12.60
C ALA A 16 26.73 -53.91 -12.71
N VAL A 17 25.83 -54.63 -13.37
CA VAL A 17 24.39 -54.30 -13.34
C VAL A 17 23.89 -54.44 -11.91
N VAL A 18 23.30 -53.36 -11.39
CA VAL A 18 22.76 -53.31 -10.03
C VAL A 18 21.23 -53.32 -10.11
N LYS A 19 20.59 -54.11 -9.26
CA LYS A 19 19.14 -54.11 -9.07
C LYS A 19 18.76 -53.12 -7.98
N TYR A 20 17.71 -52.35 -8.20
CA TYR A 20 17.16 -51.39 -7.26
C TYR A 20 15.65 -51.58 -7.10
N SER A 21 15.15 -51.25 -5.92
CA SER A 21 13.73 -51.22 -5.60
C SER A 21 13.20 -49.78 -5.55
N PHE A 22 12.05 -49.54 -6.19
CA PHE A 22 11.33 -48.26 -6.17
C PHE A 22 9.82 -48.49 -6.28
N ASP A 23 9.02 -48.05 -5.30
CA ASP A 23 7.56 -48.24 -5.25
C ASP A 23 7.13 -49.67 -5.62
N SER A 24 7.73 -50.66 -4.94
CA SER A 24 7.53 -52.09 -5.18
C SER A 24 7.95 -52.61 -6.58
N THR A 25 8.47 -51.74 -7.44
CA THR A 25 9.02 -52.10 -8.76
C THR A 25 10.50 -52.39 -8.63
N GLN A 26 10.98 -53.44 -9.31
CA GLN A 26 12.42 -53.68 -9.47
C GLN A 26 12.88 -53.06 -10.78
N ILE A 27 13.95 -52.27 -10.71
CA ILE A 27 14.62 -51.66 -11.87
C ILE A 27 16.10 -52.03 -11.80
N GLU A 28 16.77 -52.09 -12.94
CA GLU A 28 18.19 -52.41 -12.97
C GLU A 28 18.96 -51.56 -13.96
N GLY A 29 20.26 -51.42 -13.77
CA GLY A 29 21.11 -50.67 -14.68
C GLY A 29 22.56 -50.68 -14.22
N THR A 30 23.48 -50.42 -15.16
CA THR A 30 24.88 -50.21 -14.82
C THR A 30 25.08 -48.82 -14.20
N PHE A 31 24.26 -47.85 -14.61
CA PHE A 31 24.20 -46.52 -13.99
C PHE A 31 22.81 -46.24 -13.42
N ALA A 32 22.77 -45.34 -12.43
CA ALA A 32 21.52 -44.86 -11.86
C ALA A 32 20.61 -44.23 -12.92
N ALA A 33 21.18 -43.46 -13.85
CA ALA A 33 20.45 -42.90 -14.98
C ALA A 33 19.74 -43.95 -15.84
N SER A 34 20.39 -45.09 -16.12
CA SER A 34 19.78 -46.20 -16.86
C SER A 34 18.61 -46.81 -16.09
N ALA A 35 18.80 -47.09 -14.81
CA ALA A 35 17.76 -47.65 -13.95
C ALA A 35 16.55 -46.70 -13.84
N LEU A 36 16.80 -45.41 -13.58
CA LEU A 36 15.76 -44.38 -13.54
C LEU A 36 15.03 -44.26 -14.88
N HIS A 37 15.73 -44.34 -16.01
CA HIS A 37 15.11 -44.32 -17.32
C HIS A 37 14.17 -45.52 -17.54
N GLN A 38 14.48 -46.71 -17.01
CA GLN A 38 13.56 -47.85 -17.07
C GLN A 38 12.20 -47.54 -16.42
N LYS A 39 12.20 -46.83 -15.29
CA LYS A 39 10.97 -46.45 -14.57
C LYS A 39 10.22 -45.30 -15.23
N PHE A 40 10.93 -44.21 -15.55
CA PHE A 40 10.30 -42.93 -15.89
C PHE A 40 10.22 -42.66 -17.40
N LYS A 41 10.96 -43.41 -18.23
CA LYS A 41 10.97 -43.27 -19.70
C LYS A 41 11.22 -41.82 -20.15
N TYR A 42 12.36 -41.26 -19.75
CA TYR A 42 12.77 -39.91 -20.15
C TYR A 42 12.91 -39.79 -21.67
N ASP A 43 12.49 -38.65 -22.23
CA ASP A 43 12.65 -38.34 -23.66
C ASP A 43 14.12 -37.99 -23.98
N HIS A 44 14.82 -37.41 -23.01
CA HIS A 44 16.21 -36.98 -23.15
C HIS A 44 17.01 -37.21 -21.87
N ILE A 45 18.28 -37.54 -22.00
CA ILE A 45 19.23 -37.61 -20.89
C ILE A 45 20.39 -36.66 -21.19
N LEU A 46 20.60 -35.66 -20.32
CA LEU A 46 21.79 -34.83 -20.34
C LEU A 46 22.81 -35.42 -19.36
N ALA A 47 23.79 -36.13 -19.92
CA ALA A 47 24.87 -36.74 -19.18
C ALA A 47 26.05 -35.78 -19.11
N ILE A 48 26.36 -35.29 -17.92
CA ILE A 48 27.55 -34.50 -17.65
C ILE A 48 28.66 -35.47 -17.28
N CYS A 49 29.76 -35.43 -18.01
CA CYS A 49 30.82 -36.42 -17.87
C CYS A 49 32.18 -35.74 -17.71
N THR A 50 33.01 -36.27 -16.82
CA THR A 50 34.44 -35.95 -16.83
C THR A 50 35.11 -36.60 -18.03
N ARG A 51 36.35 -36.20 -18.31
CA ARG A 51 37.16 -36.81 -19.38
C ARG A 51 37.25 -38.33 -19.23
N GLU A 52 37.44 -38.82 -18.01
CA GLU A 52 37.61 -40.24 -17.68
C GLU A 52 36.31 -41.05 -17.86
N ALA A 53 35.16 -40.41 -17.75
CA ALA A 53 33.87 -41.05 -18.04
C ALA A 53 33.58 -41.14 -19.56
N ARG A 54 34.20 -40.27 -20.36
CA ARG A 54 34.01 -40.20 -21.82
C ARG A 54 34.99 -41.07 -22.61
N GLU A 55 36.21 -41.23 -22.12
CA GLU A 55 37.23 -42.05 -22.77
C GLU A 55 37.21 -43.48 -22.20
N PRO A 56 37.22 -44.53 -23.04
CA PRO A 56 37.36 -45.90 -22.54
C PRO A 56 38.73 -46.07 -21.87
N LYS A 57 38.76 -46.75 -20.72
CA LYS A 57 40.03 -47.13 -20.10
C LYS A 57 40.78 -48.11 -21.00
N PRO A 58 42.14 -48.20 -20.93
CA PRO A 58 42.93 -49.11 -21.77
C PRO A 58 42.49 -50.58 -21.77
N ASN A 59 41.76 -51.02 -20.73
CA ASN A 59 41.28 -52.39 -20.55
C ASN A 59 39.76 -52.55 -20.76
N LEU A 60 39.08 -51.54 -21.29
CA LEU A 60 37.64 -51.53 -21.53
C LEU A 60 37.36 -51.17 -22.99
N SER A 61 36.41 -51.85 -23.61
CA SER A 61 36.01 -51.58 -25.00
C SER A 61 35.00 -50.43 -25.14
N GLU A 62 34.41 -49.98 -24.04
CA GLU A 62 33.34 -48.97 -24.00
C GLU A 62 33.63 -47.94 -22.89
N SER A 63 33.27 -46.68 -23.13
CA SER A 63 33.25 -45.61 -22.12
C SER A 63 31.97 -45.67 -21.27
N ALA A 64 31.88 -44.86 -20.20
CA ALA A 64 30.64 -44.75 -19.42
C ALA A 64 29.47 -44.25 -20.29
N VAL A 65 29.77 -43.32 -21.19
CA VAL A 65 28.81 -42.74 -22.13
C VAL A 65 28.28 -43.79 -23.10
N ASP A 66 29.15 -44.66 -23.63
CA ASP A 66 28.75 -45.71 -24.57
C ASP A 66 27.83 -46.74 -23.90
N VAL A 67 28.18 -47.15 -22.67
CA VAL A 67 27.35 -48.05 -21.87
C VAL A 67 25.99 -47.43 -21.58
N LEU A 68 25.93 -46.15 -21.16
CA LEU A 68 24.66 -45.45 -20.94
C LEU A 68 23.80 -45.43 -22.22
N LYS A 69 24.38 -45.01 -23.36
CA LYS A 69 23.67 -44.93 -24.66
C LYS A 69 23.09 -46.28 -25.08
N ARG A 70 23.83 -47.37 -24.85
CA ARG A 70 23.35 -48.73 -25.12
C ARG A 70 22.19 -49.11 -24.21
N GLU A 71 22.28 -48.81 -22.92
CA GLU A 71 21.25 -49.20 -21.94
C GLU A 71 19.95 -48.40 -22.07
N VAL A 72 20.02 -47.16 -22.55
CA VAL A 72 18.85 -46.29 -22.79
C VAL A 72 18.50 -46.18 -24.27
N ALA A 73 18.76 -47.26 -25.04
CA ALA A 73 18.53 -47.31 -26.48
C ALA A 73 17.14 -46.75 -26.88
N GLY A 74 17.13 -45.85 -27.86
CA GLY A 74 15.92 -45.12 -28.28
C GLY A 74 15.71 -43.77 -27.59
N THR A 75 16.56 -43.41 -26.62
CA THR A 75 16.54 -42.11 -25.94
C THR A 75 17.69 -41.23 -26.42
N SER A 76 17.43 -39.95 -26.62
CA SER A 76 18.47 -38.99 -26.98
C SER A 76 19.37 -38.70 -25.77
N VAL A 77 20.69 -38.86 -25.95
CA VAL A 77 21.70 -38.59 -24.91
C VAL A 77 22.62 -37.46 -25.36
N SER A 78 22.51 -36.31 -24.71
CA SER A 78 23.47 -35.21 -24.86
C SER A 78 24.59 -35.38 -23.85
N VAL A 79 25.82 -35.09 -24.28
CA VAL A 79 27.01 -35.22 -23.44
C VAL A 79 27.60 -33.83 -23.23
N ALA A 80 27.70 -33.43 -21.96
CA ALA A 80 28.31 -32.17 -21.54
C ALA A 80 29.67 -32.48 -20.90
N PRO A 81 30.79 -32.31 -21.64
CA PRO A 81 32.11 -32.62 -21.11
C PRO A 81 32.57 -31.56 -20.11
N VAL A 82 33.15 -32.01 -18.99
CA VAL A 82 33.83 -31.15 -18.02
C VAL A 82 35.28 -31.61 -17.91
N GLU A 83 36.22 -30.69 -18.11
CA GLU A 83 37.66 -30.99 -18.21
C GLU A 83 38.25 -31.50 -16.89
N ALA A 84 37.79 -30.94 -15.75
CA ALA A 84 38.26 -31.32 -14.43
C ALA A 84 37.15 -31.25 -13.38
N GLU A 85 37.27 -32.12 -12.38
CA GLU A 85 36.38 -32.22 -11.23
C GLU A 85 36.24 -30.92 -10.40
N SER A 86 37.27 -30.08 -10.45
CA SER A 86 37.34 -28.79 -9.73
C SER A 86 36.82 -27.61 -10.56
N ASP A 87 36.56 -27.78 -11.86
CA ASP A 87 36.16 -26.69 -12.74
C ASP A 87 34.64 -26.49 -12.75
N LEU A 88 34.14 -25.86 -11.68
CA LEU A 88 32.72 -25.53 -11.51
C LEU A 88 32.21 -24.54 -12.57
N THR A 89 33.08 -23.69 -13.13
CA THR A 89 32.69 -22.70 -14.14
C THR A 89 32.43 -23.37 -15.47
N SER A 90 33.34 -24.26 -15.90
CA SER A 90 33.16 -25.06 -17.10
C SER A 90 31.93 -25.97 -16.98
N PHE A 91 31.70 -26.57 -15.80
CA PHE A 91 30.47 -27.33 -15.54
C PHE A 91 29.22 -26.48 -15.84
N LEU A 92 29.13 -25.26 -15.30
CA LEU A 92 27.97 -24.40 -15.49
C LEU A 92 27.82 -23.97 -16.96
N ASP A 93 28.90 -23.55 -17.62
CA ASP A 93 28.87 -23.08 -19.00
C ASP A 93 28.41 -24.19 -19.96
N VAL A 94 29.03 -25.37 -19.88
CA VAL A 94 28.73 -26.48 -20.79
C VAL A 94 27.33 -27.04 -20.51
N SER A 95 26.96 -27.21 -19.24
CA SER A 95 25.65 -27.77 -18.88
C SER A 95 24.51 -26.80 -19.21
N SER A 96 24.72 -25.48 -19.01
CA SER A 96 23.74 -24.46 -19.40
C SER A 96 23.56 -24.43 -20.91
N LYS A 97 24.64 -24.36 -21.70
CA LYS A 97 24.56 -24.40 -23.17
C LYS A 97 23.82 -25.64 -23.68
N ALA A 98 24.07 -26.79 -23.07
CA ALA A 98 23.39 -28.02 -23.43
C ALA A 98 21.89 -27.98 -23.07
N LEU A 99 21.53 -27.46 -21.89
CA LEU A 99 20.13 -27.28 -21.49
C LEU A 99 19.40 -26.26 -22.37
N ASP A 100 20.03 -25.13 -22.70
CA ASP A 100 19.47 -24.11 -23.60
C ASP A 100 19.05 -24.72 -24.93
N GLN A 101 19.92 -25.54 -25.53
CA GLN A 101 19.62 -26.22 -26.80
C GLN A 101 18.43 -27.17 -26.69
N LEU A 102 18.25 -27.83 -25.55
CA LEU A 102 17.16 -28.78 -25.32
C LEU A 102 15.83 -28.07 -25.02
N VAL A 103 15.88 -26.99 -24.25
CA VAL A 103 14.70 -26.26 -23.79
C VAL A 103 14.15 -25.30 -24.85
N GLN A 104 15.00 -24.81 -25.76
CA GLN A 104 14.62 -23.86 -26.81
C GLN A 104 13.36 -24.30 -27.58
N GLY A 105 12.35 -23.43 -27.59
CA GLY A 105 11.08 -23.63 -28.30
C GLY A 105 10.07 -24.55 -27.61
N ASN A 106 10.42 -25.20 -26.48
CA ASN A 106 9.55 -26.13 -25.78
C ASN A 106 9.10 -25.58 -24.41
N LYS A 107 7.80 -25.25 -24.27
CA LYS A 107 7.23 -24.78 -23.00
C LYS A 107 6.79 -25.90 -22.06
N GLN A 108 6.72 -27.15 -22.54
CA GLN A 108 6.30 -28.31 -21.76
C GLN A 108 7.49 -29.24 -21.48
N VAL A 109 8.54 -28.66 -20.88
CA VAL A 109 9.70 -29.44 -20.44
C VAL A 109 9.58 -29.78 -18.96
N ARG A 110 9.89 -31.04 -18.67
CA ARG A 110 9.99 -31.61 -17.33
C ARG A 110 11.45 -31.94 -17.06
N ILE A 111 11.99 -31.57 -15.90
CA ILE A 111 13.38 -31.87 -15.54
C ILE A 111 13.40 -32.73 -14.27
N SER A 112 14.13 -33.83 -14.33
CA SER A 112 14.48 -34.67 -13.17
C SER A 112 15.98 -34.69 -12.97
N VAL A 113 16.43 -34.87 -11.73
CA VAL A 113 17.85 -34.89 -11.37
C VAL A 113 18.20 -36.23 -10.73
N ASP A 114 19.24 -36.86 -11.28
CA ASP A 114 19.92 -37.98 -10.65
C ASP A 114 20.97 -37.45 -9.66
N PHE A 115 20.77 -37.78 -8.39
CA PHE A 115 21.62 -37.40 -7.26
C PHE A 115 22.49 -38.58 -6.76
N SER A 116 22.55 -39.67 -7.52
CA SER A 116 23.15 -40.93 -7.09
C SER A 116 24.62 -41.05 -7.44
N ASN A 117 24.98 -40.58 -8.64
CA ASN A 117 26.26 -40.84 -9.27
C ASN A 117 27.11 -39.57 -9.42
N GLY A 118 28.42 -39.76 -9.54
CA GLY A 118 29.40 -38.70 -9.70
C GLY A 118 29.86 -38.06 -8.38
N LEU A 119 30.67 -37.02 -8.49
CA LEU A 119 31.16 -36.28 -7.34
C LEU A 119 30.02 -35.51 -6.69
N ARG A 120 30.00 -35.47 -5.36
CA ARG A 120 28.92 -34.85 -4.58
C ARG A 120 28.66 -33.40 -4.98
N GLN A 121 29.69 -32.65 -5.34
CA GLN A 121 29.53 -31.27 -5.80
C GLN A 121 28.72 -31.17 -7.10
N PHE A 122 28.89 -32.08 -8.07
CA PHE A 122 28.17 -32.00 -9.35
C PHE A 122 26.70 -32.39 -9.22
N ALA A 123 26.35 -33.30 -8.31
CA ALA A 123 24.95 -33.59 -8.00
C ALA A 123 24.22 -32.33 -7.45
N VAL A 124 24.88 -31.61 -6.54
CA VAL A 124 24.36 -30.32 -6.01
C VAL A 124 24.25 -29.26 -7.12
N MET A 125 25.24 -29.19 -8.01
CA MET A 125 25.22 -28.23 -9.13
C MET A 125 24.12 -28.56 -10.15
N ASN A 126 23.90 -29.84 -10.47
CA ASN A 126 22.78 -30.28 -11.31
C ASN A 126 21.43 -29.91 -10.71
N TYR A 127 21.29 -30.10 -9.41
CA TYR A 127 20.10 -29.68 -8.69
C TYR A 127 19.87 -28.16 -8.82
N GLY A 128 20.90 -27.35 -8.54
CA GLY A 128 20.83 -25.89 -8.67
C GLY A 128 20.51 -25.44 -10.10
N LEU A 129 21.12 -26.07 -11.10
CA LEU A 129 20.89 -25.79 -12.51
C LEU A 129 19.45 -26.13 -12.93
N ALA A 130 18.95 -27.31 -12.55
CA ALA A 130 17.57 -27.70 -12.80
C ALA A 130 16.58 -26.72 -12.16
N ALA A 131 16.80 -26.35 -10.89
CA ALA A 131 15.96 -25.39 -10.19
C ALA A 131 15.96 -24.01 -10.88
N TYR A 132 17.14 -23.52 -11.26
CA TYR A 132 17.31 -22.27 -12.00
C TYR A 132 16.55 -22.26 -13.32
N TYR A 133 16.73 -23.29 -14.16
CA TYR A 133 16.05 -23.38 -15.46
C TYR A 133 14.54 -23.55 -15.31
N CYS A 134 14.08 -24.31 -14.31
CA CYS A 134 12.65 -24.47 -14.06
C CYS A 134 11.98 -23.14 -13.69
N GLU A 135 12.62 -22.30 -12.87
CA GLU A 135 12.05 -20.98 -12.54
C GLU A 135 12.22 -19.96 -13.67
N LEU A 136 13.37 -19.91 -14.34
CA LEU A 136 13.62 -18.92 -15.41
C LEU A 136 12.74 -19.14 -16.65
N HIS A 137 12.50 -20.40 -17.01
CA HIS A 137 11.78 -20.77 -18.24
C HIS A 137 10.38 -21.35 -17.98
N GLU A 138 9.87 -21.24 -16.75
CA GLU A 138 8.56 -21.79 -16.33
C GLU A 138 8.42 -23.30 -16.62
N LEU A 139 9.51 -24.06 -16.44
CA LEU A 139 9.53 -25.51 -16.66
C LEU A 139 9.08 -26.26 -15.40
N THR A 140 8.77 -27.54 -15.55
CA THR A 140 8.33 -28.38 -14.43
C THR A 140 9.49 -29.17 -13.83
N PHE A 141 9.88 -28.84 -12.60
CA PHE A 141 10.77 -29.70 -11.82
C PHE A 141 10.00 -30.96 -11.40
N SER A 142 10.33 -32.10 -11.98
CA SER A 142 9.58 -33.37 -11.84
C SER A 142 10.11 -34.28 -10.75
N GLY A 143 11.40 -34.23 -10.42
CA GLY A 143 11.88 -34.91 -9.22
C GLY A 143 13.38 -35.02 -9.05
N ILE A 144 13.80 -35.40 -7.85
CA ILE A 144 15.19 -35.68 -7.49
C ILE A 144 15.25 -37.13 -6.99
N TYR A 145 16.16 -37.92 -7.54
CA TYR A 145 16.26 -39.33 -7.19
C TYR A 145 17.68 -39.68 -6.75
N SER A 146 17.82 -40.43 -5.66
CA SER A 146 19.10 -40.92 -5.16
C SER A 146 19.05 -42.43 -5.00
N LEU A 147 20.01 -43.14 -5.58
CA LEU A 147 20.08 -44.60 -5.56
C LEU A 147 21.19 -45.05 -4.61
N THR A 148 20.83 -45.88 -3.63
CA THR A 148 21.76 -46.44 -2.65
C THR A 148 21.98 -47.92 -2.92
N MET A 149 23.24 -48.36 -2.92
CA MET A 149 23.62 -49.77 -3.01
C MET A 149 23.76 -50.40 -1.63
N THR A 150 23.34 -51.65 -1.49
CA THR A 150 23.58 -52.46 -0.30
C THR A 150 24.84 -53.32 -0.50
N ARG A 151 25.55 -53.61 0.60
CA ARG A 151 26.82 -54.36 0.55
C ARG A 151 26.63 -55.89 0.56
N ASP A 152 25.42 -56.36 0.86
CA ASP A 152 25.09 -57.77 1.08
C ASP A 152 24.49 -58.46 -0.17
N GLY A 153 24.45 -57.76 -1.31
CA GLY A 153 23.90 -58.28 -2.57
C GLY A 153 22.38 -58.22 -2.66
N SER A 154 21.69 -57.66 -1.67
CA SER A 154 20.27 -57.31 -1.81
C SER A 154 20.07 -56.20 -2.86
N PRO A 155 18.85 -56.02 -3.40
CA PRO A 155 18.57 -54.88 -4.27
C PRO A 155 18.82 -53.57 -3.52
N GLY A 156 19.47 -52.61 -4.19
CA GLY A 156 19.55 -51.24 -3.72
C GLY A 156 18.18 -50.58 -3.60
N GLN A 157 18.15 -49.36 -3.07
CA GLN A 157 16.92 -48.59 -2.92
C GLN A 157 17.02 -47.28 -3.70
N VAL A 158 15.95 -46.93 -4.40
CA VAL A 158 15.76 -45.59 -4.97
C VAL A 158 14.99 -44.75 -3.98
N HIS A 159 15.57 -43.63 -3.57
CA HIS A 159 14.95 -42.65 -2.70
C HIS A 159 14.44 -41.49 -3.55
N ASP A 160 13.14 -41.21 -3.46
CA ASP A 160 12.54 -40.01 -4.03
C ASP A 160 12.73 -38.84 -3.06
N LEU A 161 13.57 -37.89 -3.46
CA LEU A 161 13.90 -36.69 -2.71
C LEU A 161 13.10 -35.46 -3.20
N SER A 162 12.08 -35.66 -4.04
CA SER A 162 11.29 -34.58 -4.63
C SER A 162 10.54 -33.75 -3.58
N GLN A 163 10.25 -34.31 -2.40
CA GLN A 163 9.67 -33.57 -1.28
C GLN A 163 10.53 -32.38 -0.84
N PHE A 164 11.85 -32.41 -1.07
CA PHE A 164 12.72 -31.26 -0.80
C PHE A 164 12.53 -30.12 -1.80
N VAL A 165 12.18 -30.43 -3.05
CA VAL A 165 11.83 -29.42 -4.05
C VAL A 165 10.59 -28.66 -3.60
N ASP A 166 9.55 -29.40 -3.20
CA ASP A 166 8.32 -28.79 -2.70
C ASP A 166 8.57 -27.98 -1.43
N LEU A 167 9.34 -28.52 -0.49
CA LEU A 167 9.72 -27.80 0.73
C LEU A 167 10.37 -26.46 0.43
N GLN A 168 11.30 -26.39 -0.54
CA GLN A 168 11.94 -25.13 -0.91
C GLN A 168 10.97 -24.13 -1.51
N LYS A 169 10.07 -24.57 -2.39
CA LYS A 169 9.01 -23.72 -2.96
C LYS A 169 8.12 -23.14 -1.87
N TRP A 170 7.67 -23.98 -0.94
CA TRP A 170 6.85 -23.54 0.19
C TRP A 170 7.62 -22.62 1.14
N LEU A 171 8.89 -22.90 1.43
CA LEU A 171 9.74 -22.01 2.24
C LEU A 171 9.88 -20.64 1.58
N PHE A 172 10.13 -20.59 0.27
CA PHE A 172 10.19 -19.36 -0.50
C PHE A 172 8.87 -18.59 -0.44
N ALA A 173 7.74 -19.27 -0.65
CA ALA A 173 6.41 -18.66 -0.58
C ALA A 173 6.12 -18.07 0.82
N VAL A 174 6.51 -18.76 1.89
CA VAL A 174 6.34 -18.28 3.27
C VAL A 174 7.27 -17.10 3.56
N GLN A 175 8.53 -17.14 3.11
CA GLN A 175 9.47 -16.03 3.24
C GLN A 175 8.99 -14.79 2.48
N ARG A 176 8.45 -14.97 1.28
CA ARG A 176 7.85 -13.90 0.50
C ARG A 176 6.64 -13.33 1.22
N PHE A 177 5.72 -14.15 1.75
CA PHE A 177 4.58 -13.63 2.52
C PHE A 177 4.98 -12.85 3.77
N LYS A 178 6.05 -13.26 4.44
CA LYS A 178 6.60 -12.50 5.56
C LYS A 178 7.03 -11.09 5.14
N LYS A 179 7.62 -10.94 3.96
CA LYS A 179 8.28 -9.69 3.52
C LYS A 179 7.45 -8.84 2.57
N GLU A 180 6.64 -9.44 1.72
CA GLU A 180 6.02 -8.82 0.55
C GLU A 180 4.55 -9.23 0.49
N ASP A 181 4.19 -10.34 -0.16
CA ASP A 181 2.80 -10.68 -0.49
C ASP A 181 2.52 -12.20 -0.48
N LEU A 182 1.26 -12.60 -0.71
CA LEU A 182 0.84 -14.02 -0.72
C LEU A 182 0.88 -14.66 -2.12
N SER A 183 1.41 -13.99 -3.14
CA SER A 183 1.27 -14.43 -4.54
C SER A 183 1.88 -15.82 -4.80
N GLU A 184 3.06 -16.10 -4.23
CA GLU A 184 3.69 -17.42 -4.34
C GLU A 184 2.91 -18.51 -3.58
N LEU A 185 2.31 -18.15 -2.45
CA LEU A 185 1.49 -19.09 -1.68
C LEU A 185 0.22 -19.45 -2.49
N LEU A 186 -0.39 -18.46 -3.15
CA LEU A 186 -1.49 -18.68 -4.09
C LEU A 186 -1.10 -19.57 -5.27
N ARG A 187 0.09 -19.36 -5.85
CA ARG A 187 0.63 -20.20 -6.94
C ARG A 187 0.74 -21.66 -6.52
N LEU A 188 1.14 -21.94 -5.27
CA LEU A 188 1.26 -23.31 -4.75
C LEU A 188 -0.08 -23.94 -4.34
N VAL A 189 -1.05 -23.13 -3.95
CA VAL A 189 -2.40 -23.60 -3.57
C VAL A 189 -3.28 -23.88 -4.78
N GLN A 190 -3.13 -23.12 -5.88
CA GLN A 190 -3.98 -23.22 -7.06
C GLN A 190 -4.07 -24.65 -7.64
N PRO A 191 -2.98 -25.42 -7.82
CA PRO A 191 -3.03 -26.76 -8.38
C PRO A 191 -3.70 -27.80 -7.47
N LEU A 192 -3.93 -27.48 -6.20
CA LEU A 192 -4.58 -28.40 -5.25
C LEU A 192 -6.09 -28.53 -5.51
N GLY A 193 -6.68 -27.64 -6.33
CA GLY A 193 -8.08 -27.69 -6.70
C GLY A 193 -9.07 -27.27 -5.59
N ASP A 194 -8.58 -26.75 -4.46
CA ASP A 194 -9.44 -26.21 -3.40
C ASP A 194 -9.79 -24.74 -3.71
N GLU A 195 -10.83 -24.54 -4.52
CA GLU A 195 -11.30 -23.22 -4.94
C GLU A 195 -11.67 -22.30 -3.77
N ASN A 196 -12.16 -22.88 -2.67
CA ASN A 196 -12.54 -22.10 -1.49
C ASN A 196 -11.30 -21.54 -0.80
N LEU A 197 -10.31 -22.40 -0.53
CA LEU A 197 -9.03 -22.00 0.04
C LEU A 197 -8.35 -20.95 -0.84
N TYR A 198 -8.27 -21.20 -2.15
CA TYR A 198 -7.67 -20.27 -3.11
C TYR A 198 -8.36 -18.91 -3.04
N ARG A 199 -9.70 -18.86 -3.13
CA ARG A 199 -10.48 -17.62 -3.10
C ARG A 199 -10.29 -16.84 -1.80
N ASP A 200 -10.23 -17.51 -0.64
CA ASP A 200 -10.02 -16.80 0.62
C ASP A 200 -8.62 -16.18 0.69
N LEU A 201 -7.58 -16.92 0.28
CA LEU A 201 -6.22 -16.41 0.22
C LEU A 201 -6.10 -15.28 -0.81
N GLU A 202 -6.82 -15.37 -1.92
CA GLU A 202 -6.84 -14.36 -2.98
C GLU A 202 -7.47 -13.04 -2.50
N ASN A 203 -8.45 -13.12 -1.60
CA ASN A 203 -9.04 -11.95 -0.93
C ASN A 203 -8.15 -11.33 0.15
N ILE A 204 -7.23 -12.12 0.75
CA ILE A 204 -6.24 -11.65 1.74
C ILE A 204 -5.04 -11.02 1.03
N GLU A 205 -4.54 -11.66 -0.03
CA GLU A 205 -3.93 -10.94 -1.15
C GLU A 205 -4.97 -9.93 -1.71
N LYS A 206 -4.85 -9.20 -2.81
CA LYS A 206 -5.79 -8.10 -3.15
C LYS A 206 -5.90 -7.05 -2.04
N ALA A 207 -6.61 -7.27 -0.94
CA ALA A 207 -6.66 -6.39 0.22
C ALA A 207 -5.26 -6.02 0.75
N PHE A 208 -4.32 -6.97 0.81
CA PHE A 208 -2.93 -6.67 1.14
C PHE A 208 -2.27 -5.76 0.09
N ARG A 209 -2.24 -6.18 -1.18
CA ARG A 209 -1.65 -5.40 -2.30
C ARG A 209 -2.25 -4.01 -2.51
N PHE A 210 -3.54 -3.84 -2.26
CA PHE A 210 -4.23 -2.55 -2.39
C PHE A 210 -4.17 -1.72 -1.10
N GLY A 211 -3.51 -2.23 -0.06
CA GLY A 211 -3.34 -1.53 1.21
C GLY A 211 -4.67 -1.23 1.91
N LEU A 212 -5.64 -2.14 1.86
CA LEU A 212 -6.99 -2.00 2.42
C LEU A 212 -7.05 -2.59 3.84
N PRO A 213 -6.85 -1.81 4.92
CA PRO A 213 -6.55 -2.38 6.23
C PRO A 213 -7.72 -3.14 6.85
N LEU A 214 -8.95 -2.68 6.60
CA LEU A 214 -10.17 -3.26 7.15
C LEU A 214 -10.56 -4.55 6.43
N GLU A 215 -10.52 -4.53 5.09
CA GLU A 215 -10.76 -5.70 4.25
C GLU A 215 -9.73 -6.80 4.53
N LEU A 216 -8.45 -6.41 4.69
CA LEU A 216 -7.37 -7.32 5.03
C LEU A 216 -7.62 -7.96 6.40
N GLY A 217 -7.94 -7.14 7.41
CA GLY A 217 -8.18 -7.63 8.76
C GLY A 217 -9.40 -8.52 8.87
N ALA A 218 -10.49 -8.15 8.18
CA ALA A 218 -11.72 -8.93 8.16
C ALA A 218 -11.52 -10.28 7.46
N SER A 219 -10.86 -10.28 6.30
CA SER A 219 -10.57 -11.49 5.53
C SER A 219 -9.64 -12.44 6.29
N ALA A 220 -8.56 -11.91 6.89
CA ALA A 220 -7.66 -12.69 7.72
C ALA A 220 -8.36 -13.28 8.96
N ARG A 221 -9.19 -12.48 9.67
CA ARG A 221 -9.97 -12.97 10.83
C ARG A 221 -10.94 -14.07 10.45
N LYS A 222 -11.72 -13.86 9.37
CA LYS A 222 -12.66 -14.85 8.83
C LYS A 222 -11.95 -16.16 8.50
N TYR A 223 -10.81 -16.07 7.83
CA TYR A 223 -10.01 -17.22 7.43
C TYR A 223 -9.50 -18.00 8.67
N LEU A 224 -8.86 -17.29 9.62
CA LEU A 224 -8.33 -17.90 10.84
C LEU A 224 -9.41 -18.57 11.69
N LYS A 225 -10.60 -17.96 11.79
CA LYS A 225 -11.71 -18.47 12.62
C LYS A 225 -12.36 -19.73 12.05
N TYR A 226 -12.66 -19.76 10.76
CA TYR A 226 -13.48 -20.81 10.17
C TYR A 226 -12.72 -21.80 9.30
N LYS A 227 -11.58 -21.39 8.74
CA LYS A 227 -10.96 -22.09 7.62
C LYS A 227 -9.50 -22.45 7.83
N ARG A 228 -8.90 -22.13 8.98
CA ARG A 228 -7.50 -22.49 9.31
C ARG A 228 -7.16 -23.95 9.01
N LYS A 229 -8.10 -24.88 9.25
CA LYS A 229 -7.92 -26.33 8.98
C LYS A 229 -7.68 -26.67 7.50
N THR A 230 -8.16 -25.85 6.58
CA THR A 230 -8.03 -26.06 5.13
C THR A 230 -6.58 -25.93 4.67
N LEU A 231 -5.79 -25.03 5.27
CA LEU A 231 -4.36 -24.91 4.98
C LEU A 231 -3.53 -26.12 5.45
N TYR A 232 -3.99 -26.95 6.39
CA TYR A 232 -3.14 -28.04 6.90
C TYR A 232 -2.80 -29.07 5.83
N LYS A 233 -3.74 -29.38 4.93
CA LYS A 233 -3.56 -30.42 3.91
C LYS A 233 -2.30 -30.21 3.06
N PRO A 234 -2.07 -29.04 2.44
CA PRO A 234 -0.84 -28.81 1.67
C PRO A 234 0.46 -28.93 2.46
N PHE A 235 0.45 -28.65 3.76
CA PHE A 235 1.66 -28.71 4.59
C PHE A 235 1.90 -30.10 5.19
N GLN A 236 0.89 -30.96 5.30
CA GLN A 236 1.02 -32.29 5.91
C GLN A 236 2.00 -33.21 5.18
N SER A 237 2.13 -33.06 3.87
CA SER A 237 3.05 -33.85 3.03
C SER A 237 4.48 -33.31 3.02
N LEU A 238 4.73 -32.14 3.63
CA LEU A 238 6.04 -31.50 3.61
C LEU A 238 6.85 -31.88 4.85
N PRO A 239 8.16 -32.14 4.70
CA PRO A 239 9.05 -32.22 5.85
C PRO A 239 8.99 -30.90 6.64
N GLN A 240 8.73 -30.96 7.93
CA GLN A 240 8.58 -29.77 8.80
C GLN A 240 7.44 -28.82 8.37
N GLY A 241 6.41 -29.31 7.66
CA GLY A 241 5.32 -28.46 7.17
C GLY A 241 4.53 -27.74 8.27
N GLU A 242 4.44 -28.29 9.48
CA GLU A 242 3.80 -27.62 10.63
C GLU A 242 4.50 -26.30 11.00
N VAL A 243 5.84 -26.24 10.91
CA VAL A 243 6.62 -25.03 11.19
C VAL A 243 6.28 -23.94 10.19
N LEU A 244 6.22 -24.29 8.90
CA LEU A 244 5.86 -23.35 7.83
C LEU A 244 4.41 -22.88 7.95
N LEU A 245 3.47 -23.79 8.25
CA LEU A 245 2.07 -23.44 8.47
C LEU A 245 1.91 -22.46 9.65
N ASN A 246 2.61 -22.71 10.76
CA ASN A 246 2.57 -21.83 11.91
C ASN A 246 3.10 -20.43 11.59
N GLU A 247 4.09 -20.33 10.69
CA GLU A 247 4.56 -19.04 10.20
C GLU A 247 3.47 -18.31 9.39
N VAL A 248 2.82 -18.99 8.44
CA VAL A 248 1.72 -18.40 7.65
C VAL A 248 0.60 -17.91 8.57
N VAL A 249 0.20 -18.74 9.53
CA VAL A 249 -0.84 -18.39 10.52
C VAL A 249 -0.41 -17.20 11.37
N ARG A 250 0.86 -17.13 11.79
CA ARG A 250 1.40 -16.01 12.55
C ARG A 250 1.32 -14.70 11.75
N GLN A 251 1.71 -14.73 10.48
CA GLN A 251 1.61 -13.57 9.59
C GLN A 251 0.15 -13.15 9.36
N MET A 252 -0.77 -14.09 9.17
CA MET A 252 -2.20 -13.74 9.06
C MET A 252 -2.75 -13.10 10.34
N LYS A 253 -2.34 -13.60 11.51
CA LYS A 253 -2.76 -13.07 12.81
C LYS A 253 -2.34 -11.62 13.02
N SER A 254 -1.14 -11.22 12.56
CA SER A 254 -0.68 -9.84 12.70
C SER A 254 -1.55 -8.83 11.93
N PHE A 255 -2.31 -9.30 10.95
CA PHE A 255 -3.21 -8.45 10.17
C PHE A 255 -4.67 -8.57 10.57
N ALA A 256 -5.06 -9.65 11.22
CA ALA A 256 -6.46 -9.95 11.52
C ALA A 256 -7.07 -8.90 12.46
N LEU A 257 -8.35 -8.59 12.25
CA LEU A 257 -9.13 -7.83 13.24
C LEU A 257 -9.11 -8.56 14.60
N GLY A 258 -9.22 -7.79 15.68
CA GLY A 258 -9.28 -8.29 17.05
C GLY A 258 -10.40 -9.32 17.26
N GLU A 259 -10.30 -10.12 18.32
CA GLU A 259 -11.19 -11.28 18.45
C GLU A 259 -12.67 -10.92 18.59
N GLU A 260 -12.92 -9.83 19.28
CA GLU A 260 -14.23 -9.23 19.58
C GLU A 260 -14.75 -8.32 18.45
N GLN A 261 -13.91 -8.01 17.46
CA GLN A 261 -14.28 -7.10 16.37
C GLN A 261 -15.19 -7.82 15.35
N PRO A 262 -16.25 -7.18 14.86
CA PRO A 262 -17.06 -7.73 13.79
C PRO A 262 -16.27 -7.74 12.48
N PHE A 263 -16.27 -8.87 11.79
CA PHE A 263 -15.55 -9.05 10.51
C PHE A 263 -16.47 -9.41 9.35
N LEU A 264 -17.78 -9.58 9.59
CA LEU A 264 -18.78 -9.81 8.56
C LEU A 264 -19.41 -8.51 8.06
N ASP A 265 -19.51 -7.50 8.93
CA ASP A 265 -19.94 -6.16 8.58
C ASP A 265 -18.85 -5.15 8.90
N LYS A 266 -18.27 -4.56 7.86
CA LYS A 266 -17.23 -3.53 7.95
C LYS A 266 -17.72 -2.30 8.72
N LYS A 267 -19.01 -1.94 8.61
CA LYS A 267 -19.56 -0.75 9.27
C LYS A 267 -19.63 -0.89 10.78
N ALA A 268 -19.66 -2.12 11.27
CA ALA A 268 -19.71 -2.41 12.70
C ALA A 268 -18.32 -2.40 13.35
N VAL A 269 -17.23 -2.31 12.58
CA VAL A 269 -15.86 -2.31 13.14
C VAL A 269 -15.70 -1.10 14.06
N VAL A 270 -15.37 -1.38 15.31
CA VAL A 270 -15.17 -0.36 16.33
C VAL A 270 -13.77 0.18 16.17
N LEU A 271 -13.67 1.50 16.05
CA LEU A 271 -12.39 2.18 16.08
C LEU A 271 -11.93 2.29 17.54
N ASP A 272 -11.15 1.31 17.97
CA ASP A 272 -10.51 1.27 19.29
C ASP A 272 -8.98 1.42 19.18
N GLN A 273 -8.31 1.46 20.32
CA GLN A 273 -6.85 1.54 20.37
C GLN A 273 -6.16 0.33 19.72
N PHE A 274 -6.75 -0.86 19.81
CA PHE A 274 -6.17 -2.08 19.21
C PHE A 274 -6.21 -2.01 17.69
N GLU A 275 -7.32 -1.53 17.12
CA GLU A 275 -7.47 -1.34 15.68
C GLU A 275 -6.53 -0.27 15.15
N LEU A 276 -6.34 0.84 15.89
CA LEU A 276 -5.34 1.85 15.55
C LEU A 276 -3.92 1.27 15.57
N LEU A 277 -3.56 0.48 16.58
CA LEU A 277 -2.24 -0.18 16.66
C LEU A 277 -2.04 -1.19 15.52
N ARG A 278 -3.06 -1.97 15.18
CA ARG A 278 -3.01 -2.92 14.06
C ARG A 278 -2.76 -2.21 12.72
N GLN A 279 -3.48 -1.12 12.45
CA GLN A 279 -3.28 -0.32 11.24
C GLN A 279 -1.89 0.34 11.21
N ARG A 280 -1.39 0.81 12.36
CA ARG A 280 -0.02 1.33 12.51
C ARG A 280 1.03 0.29 12.14
N ASP A 281 0.89 -0.93 12.67
CA ASP A 281 1.84 -2.02 12.40
C ASP A 281 1.80 -2.44 10.91
N LEU A 282 0.64 -2.32 10.26
CA LEU A 282 0.52 -2.52 8.81
C LEU A 282 1.26 -1.43 8.01
N ILE A 283 1.21 -0.17 8.45
CA ILE A 283 1.99 0.93 7.85
C ILE A 283 3.49 0.65 7.97
N ASP A 284 3.94 0.22 9.16
CA ASP A 284 5.34 -0.15 9.39
C ASP A 284 5.78 -1.28 8.47
N LYS A 285 4.98 -2.34 8.37
CA LYS A 285 5.26 -3.45 7.47
C LYS A 285 5.36 -2.98 6.02
N ASN A 286 4.45 -2.12 5.55
CA ASN A 286 4.53 -1.58 4.19
C ASN A 286 5.83 -0.80 3.94
N PHE A 287 6.37 -0.09 4.92
CA PHE A 287 7.70 0.52 4.79
C PHE A 287 8.84 -0.50 4.76
N GLU A 288 8.75 -1.59 5.52
CA GLU A 288 9.73 -2.68 5.54
C GLU A 288 9.74 -3.45 4.21
N SER A 289 8.56 -3.61 3.60
CA SER A 289 8.34 -4.26 2.30
C SER A 289 8.70 -3.39 1.09
N GLY A 290 9.15 -2.15 1.28
CA GLY A 290 9.42 -1.21 0.19
C GLY A 290 8.16 -0.66 -0.49
N HIS A 291 6.98 -0.82 0.11
CA HIS A 291 5.70 -0.33 -0.40
C HIS A 291 5.38 1.08 0.13
N ALA A 292 6.31 2.02 -0.09
CA ALA A 292 6.24 3.37 0.47
C ALA A 292 4.95 4.12 0.06
N ALA A 293 4.49 3.95 -1.18
CA ALA A 293 3.25 4.58 -1.65
C ALA A 293 2.02 4.16 -0.83
N LEU A 294 1.89 2.86 -0.54
CA LEU A 294 0.80 2.32 0.29
C LEU A 294 0.94 2.81 1.74
N ALA A 295 2.15 2.77 2.30
CA ALA A 295 2.42 3.26 3.65
C ALA A 295 2.02 4.73 3.81
N MET A 296 2.33 5.60 2.83
CA MET A 296 1.95 7.02 2.86
C MET A 296 0.44 7.23 2.77
N ALA A 297 -0.24 6.47 1.90
CA ALA A 297 -1.70 6.53 1.79
C ALA A 297 -2.37 6.09 3.11
N GLN A 298 -1.92 4.98 3.69
CA GLN A 298 -2.45 4.47 4.95
C GLN A 298 -2.13 5.39 6.13
N MET A 299 -0.92 5.94 6.22
CA MET A 299 -0.52 6.85 7.30
C MET A 299 -1.41 8.10 7.35
N ARG A 300 -1.75 8.64 6.18
CA ARG A 300 -2.68 9.76 6.07
C ARG A 300 -4.06 9.41 6.63
N GLU A 301 -4.64 8.28 6.18
CA GLU A 301 -5.96 7.84 6.63
C GLU A 301 -5.97 7.41 8.10
N TRP A 302 -4.86 6.86 8.58
CA TRP A 302 -4.66 6.49 9.98
C TRP A 302 -4.67 7.70 10.89
N LEU A 303 -4.03 8.81 10.51
CA LEU A 303 -4.06 10.03 11.31
C LEU A 303 -5.48 10.61 11.43
N ILE A 304 -6.27 10.55 10.34
CA ILE A 304 -7.69 10.91 10.38
C ILE A 304 -8.45 10.00 11.35
N SER A 305 -8.24 8.68 11.27
CA SER A 305 -8.87 7.71 12.18
C SER A 305 -8.43 7.96 13.63
N TYR A 306 -7.15 8.21 13.90
CA TYR A 306 -6.67 8.51 15.24
C TYR A 306 -7.39 9.74 15.84
N ILE A 307 -7.53 10.83 15.07
CA ILE A 307 -8.24 12.02 15.52
C ILE A 307 -9.74 11.73 15.71
N ALA A 308 -10.34 10.89 14.87
CA ALA A 308 -11.73 10.45 15.01
C ALA A 308 -11.95 9.70 16.33
N HIS A 309 -11.02 8.81 16.68
CA HIS A 309 -11.01 8.08 17.95
C HIS A 309 -10.93 9.05 19.14
N GLU A 310 -9.96 9.97 19.15
CA GLU A 310 -9.80 10.94 20.25
C GLU A 310 -11.00 11.88 20.40
N GLN A 311 -11.73 12.15 19.31
CA GLN A 311 -12.96 12.96 19.32
C GLN A 311 -14.24 12.13 19.62
N GLY A 312 -14.12 10.82 19.85
CA GLY A 312 -15.27 9.95 20.12
C GLY A 312 -16.26 9.84 18.96
N VAL A 313 -15.78 9.98 17.71
CA VAL A 313 -16.62 9.87 16.52
C VAL A 313 -17.05 8.42 16.32
N VAL A 314 -18.33 8.12 16.56
CA VAL A 314 -18.89 6.76 16.46
C VAL A 314 -18.92 6.26 15.02
N ASP A 315 -19.44 7.07 14.08
CA ASP A 315 -19.50 6.73 12.65
C ASP A 315 -18.24 7.20 11.90
N TRP A 316 -17.09 6.67 12.32
CA TRP A 316 -15.75 7.08 11.86
C TRP A 316 -15.45 6.70 10.40
N LEU A 317 -16.24 5.80 9.82
CA LEU A 317 -16.19 5.41 8.40
C LEU A 317 -17.03 6.33 7.50
N ASN A 318 -17.90 7.16 8.09
CA ASN A 318 -18.71 8.10 7.35
C ASN A 318 -17.84 9.10 6.59
N LYS A 319 -18.18 9.33 5.32
CA LYS A 319 -17.45 10.25 4.45
C LYS A 319 -17.44 11.67 5.03
N ASP A 320 -18.56 12.15 5.56
CA ASP A 320 -18.68 13.52 6.05
C ASP A 320 -17.92 13.70 7.37
N SER A 321 -18.03 12.74 8.30
CA SER A 321 -17.22 12.71 9.53
C SER A 321 -15.72 12.78 9.24
N ARG A 322 -15.24 11.96 8.30
CA ARG A 322 -13.83 11.94 7.90
C ARG A 322 -13.42 13.25 7.22
N LYS A 323 -14.27 13.77 6.33
CA LYS A 323 -14.03 15.04 5.64
C LYS A 323 -13.89 16.21 6.61
N MET A 324 -14.69 16.26 7.69
CA MET A 324 -14.56 17.29 8.72
C MET A 324 -13.19 17.25 9.40
N ILE A 325 -12.69 16.07 9.75
CA ILE A 325 -11.36 15.89 10.35
C ILE A 325 -10.25 16.24 9.35
N GLU A 326 -10.41 15.86 8.09
CA GLU A 326 -9.48 16.22 7.04
C GLU A 326 -9.41 17.74 6.82
N MET A 327 -10.55 18.42 6.76
CA MET A 327 -10.61 19.88 6.63
C MET A 327 -9.90 20.59 7.78
N LYS A 328 -10.05 20.07 8.99
CA LYS A 328 -9.31 20.52 10.18
C LYS A 328 -7.79 20.39 10.00
N LEU A 329 -7.31 19.26 9.48
CA LEU A 329 -5.89 19.05 9.18
C LEU A 329 -5.37 19.95 8.05
N VAL A 330 -6.18 20.20 7.03
CA VAL A 330 -5.88 21.15 5.95
C VAL A 330 -5.79 22.59 6.49
N ARG A 331 -6.70 22.98 7.38
CA ARG A 331 -6.69 24.30 8.03
C ARG A 331 -5.41 24.54 8.82
N ILE A 332 -5.00 23.61 9.70
CA ILE A 332 -3.76 23.79 10.48
C ILE A 332 -2.51 23.84 9.58
N ARG A 333 -2.51 23.14 8.44
CA ARG A 333 -1.46 23.27 7.42
C ARG A 333 -1.44 24.67 6.83
N HIS A 334 -2.59 25.21 6.42
CA HIS A 334 -2.67 26.58 5.91
C HIS A 334 -2.14 27.60 6.93
N PHE A 335 -2.51 27.43 8.21
CA PHE A 335 -1.98 28.27 9.28
C PHE A 335 -0.46 28.12 9.44
N PHE A 336 0.08 26.92 9.27
CA PHE A 336 1.51 26.65 9.39
C PHE A 336 2.34 27.31 8.28
N ASP A 337 1.77 27.39 7.07
CA ASP A 337 2.40 28.00 5.89
C ASP A 337 2.31 29.54 5.91
N ASP A 338 1.27 30.12 6.54
CA ASP A 338 1.11 31.57 6.70
C ASP A 338 1.88 32.10 7.94
N LYS A 339 2.77 33.08 7.73
CA LYS A 339 3.63 33.64 8.79
C LYS A 339 2.88 34.24 9.99
N GLU A 340 1.73 34.88 9.74
CA GLU A 340 0.94 35.53 10.79
C GLU A 340 0.05 34.52 11.50
N LEU A 341 -0.66 33.67 10.75
CA LEU A 341 -1.53 32.64 11.34
C LEU A 341 -0.74 31.56 12.07
N LYS A 342 0.50 31.29 11.68
CA LYS A 342 1.40 30.34 12.37
C LYS A 342 1.63 30.71 13.82
N LYS A 343 1.53 31.99 14.19
CA LYS A 343 1.67 32.46 15.58
C LYS A 343 0.52 31.97 16.46
N MET A 344 -0.63 31.65 15.87
CA MET A 344 -1.82 31.13 16.56
C MET A 344 -1.70 29.62 16.88
N LEU A 345 -0.75 28.92 16.26
CA LEU A 345 -0.57 27.49 16.49
C LEU A 345 0.33 27.24 17.71
N THR A 346 -0.07 26.31 18.56
CA THR A 346 0.79 25.78 19.62
C THR A 346 1.94 24.95 19.03
N PRO A 347 3.03 24.70 19.78
CA PRO A 347 4.14 23.88 19.28
C PRO A 347 3.71 22.49 18.78
N GLY A 348 2.85 21.79 19.52
CA GLY A 348 2.35 20.47 19.11
C GLY A 348 1.58 20.51 17.79
N ILE A 349 0.79 21.57 17.56
CA ILE A 349 0.04 21.72 16.31
C ILE A 349 0.92 22.12 15.14
N LYS A 350 1.97 22.91 15.38
CA LYS A 350 2.99 23.17 14.35
C LYS A 350 3.65 21.86 13.92
N GLU A 351 3.97 21.00 14.87
CA GLU A 351 4.55 19.69 14.59
C GLU A 351 3.60 18.76 13.83
N LEU A 352 2.32 18.74 14.20
CA LEU A 352 1.29 17.99 13.48
C LEU A 352 1.05 18.51 12.06
N ALA A 353 0.97 19.83 11.89
CA ALA A 353 0.76 20.47 10.60
C ALA A 353 1.94 20.22 9.64
N ASP A 354 3.18 20.33 10.15
CA ASP A 354 4.39 19.98 9.40
C ASP A 354 4.39 18.50 8.98
N PHE A 355 4.01 17.60 9.89
CA PHE A 355 3.92 16.18 9.59
C PHE A 355 2.85 15.86 8.53
N TRP A 356 1.64 16.41 8.68
CA TRP A 356 0.56 16.28 7.70
C TRP A 356 0.95 16.82 6.32
N ASN A 357 1.66 17.96 6.27
CA ASN A 357 2.16 18.53 5.02
C ASN A 357 3.15 17.59 4.33
N LYS A 358 4.13 17.06 5.08
CA LYS A 358 5.14 16.14 4.54
C LYS A 358 4.52 14.84 4.02
N ILE A 359 3.58 14.24 4.75
CA ILE A 359 2.85 13.04 4.27
C ILE A 359 2.08 13.39 2.99
N SER A 360 1.37 14.53 2.98
CA SER A 360 0.53 14.93 1.86
C SER A 360 1.34 15.17 0.58
N ASP A 361 2.51 15.83 0.65
CA ASP A 361 3.40 16.03 -0.51
C ASP A 361 3.85 14.69 -1.10
N VAL A 362 4.41 13.80 -0.27
CA VAL A 362 4.93 12.51 -0.73
C VAL A 362 3.81 11.61 -1.25
N ARG A 363 2.67 11.54 -0.56
CA ARG A 363 1.50 10.76 -0.99
C ARG A 363 0.98 11.27 -2.33
N ASN A 364 0.84 12.57 -2.51
CA ASN A 364 0.32 13.14 -3.76
C ASN A 364 1.29 12.89 -4.93
N ALA A 365 2.60 12.95 -4.69
CA ALA A 365 3.59 12.57 -5.70
C ALA A 365 3.37 11.14 -6.23
N TYR A 366 3.15 10.18 -5.33
CA TYR A 366 2.80 8.80 -5.70
C TYR A 366 1.43 8.70 -6.37
N ALA A 367 0.41 9.38 -5.84
CA ALA A 367 -0.97 9.31 -6.34
C ALA A 367 -1.11 9.90 -7.76
N HIS A 368 -0.26 10.85 -8.13
CA HIS A 368 -0.21 11.42 -9.48
C HIS A 368 0.77 10.68 -10.40
N CYS A 369 1.29 9.51 -9.99
CA CYS A 369 2.18 8.67 -10.79
C CYS A 369 3.40 9.42 -11.35
N GLY A 370 3.93 10.40 -10.60
CA GLY A 370 5.04 11.23 -11.05
C GLY A 370 4.72 12.27 -12.13
N MET A 371 3.45 12.53 -12.44
CA MET A 371 3.00 13.58 -13.36
C MET A 371 3.12 14.97 -12.72
N ARG A 372 4.34 15.35 -12.32
CA ARG A 372 4.70 16.65 -11.74
C ARG A 372 6.08 17.09 -12.21
N PRO A 373 6.43 18.38 -12.11
CA PRO A 373 7.73 18.87 -12.60
C PRO A 373 8.95 18.27 -11.88
N GLU A 374 8.82 17.89 -10.61
CA GLU A 374 9.92 17.32 -9.85
C GLU A 374 10.09 15.81 -10.08
N ASP A 375 11.34 15.33 -10.08
CA ASP A 375 11.65 13.90 -10.13
C ASP A 375 11.21 13.19 -8.84
N VAL A 376 10.32 12.20 -8.98
CA VAL A 376 9.77 11.39 -7.89
C VAL A 376 10.47 10.03 -7.75
N SER A 377 11.58 9.83 -8.47
CA SER A 377 12.38 8.59 -8.47
C SER A 377 13.86 8.81 -8.09
N GLY A 378 14.27 10.07 -7.93
CA GLY A 378 15.64 10.45 -7.56
C GLY A 378 15.91 10.45 -6.05
N ASN A 379 17.20 10.52 -5.70
CA ASN A 379 17.70 10.52 -4.31
C ASN A 379 17.03 11.58 -3.42
N GLU A 380 16.71 12.75 -3.96
CA GLU A 380 16.05 13.81 -3.20
C GLU A 380 14.65 13.41 -2.72
N PHE A 381 13.89 12.69 -3.56
CA PHE A 381 12.57 12.20 -3.20
C PHE A 381 12.65 11.05 -2.20
N ASP A 382 13.61 10.13 -2.37
CA ASP A 382 13.89 9.09 -1.38
C ASP A 382 14.23 9.66 -0.01
N ASP A 383 14.97 10.77 0.04
CA ASP A 383 15.27 11.45 1.29
C ASP A 383 14.03 12.11 1.92
N LYS A 384 13.07 12.59 1.11
CA LYS A 384 11.75 13.01 1.63
C LYS A 384 10.99 11.83 2.24
N VAL A 385 10.97 10.68 1.56
CA VAL A 385 10.32 9.45 2.05
C VAL A 385 10.97 9.01 3.37
N LYS A 386 12.31 8.97 3.45
CA LYS A 386 13.05 8.65 4.68
C LYS A 386 12.74 9.63 5.81
N LYS A 387 12.69 10.94 5.54
CA LYS A 387 12.33 11.97 6.54
C LYS A 387 10.92 11.75 7.09
N VAL A 388 9.95 11.40 6.24
CA VAL A 388 8.60 11.06 6.70
C VAL A 388 8.63 9.79 7.55
N LYS A 389 9.34 8.73 7.15
CA LYS A 389 9.47 7.49 7.93
C LYS A 389 10.10 7.72 9.31
N VAL A 390 11.15 8.54 9.38
CA VAL A 390 11.78 8.94 10.66
C VAL A 390 10.77 9.68 11.53
N ARG A 391 10.04 10.64 10.97
CA ARG A 391 9.02 11.39 11.71
C ARG A 391 7.87 10.50 12.16
N TRP A 392 7.42 9.59 11.31
CA TRP A 392 6.42 8.57 11.64
C TRP A 392 6.82 7.75 12.87
N ASN A 393 8.07 7.26 12.92
CA ASN A 393 8.55 6.50 14.08
C ASN A 393 8.57 7.31 15.39
N GLN A 394 8.68 8.64 15.32
CA GLN A 394 8.54 9.51 16.48
C GLN A 394 7.07 9.75 16.86
N PHE A 395 6.17 9.75 15.87
CA PHE A 395 4.78 10.18 15.99
C PHE A 395 3.81 9.06 16.32
N LYS A 396 4.08 7.84 15.84
CA LYS A 396 3.14 6.72 15.86
C LYS A 396 2.79 6.20 17.26
N GLU A 397 3.48 6.67 18.28
CA GLU A 397 3.18 6.32 19.67
C GLU A 397 1.98 7.12 20.19
N PRO A 398 0.93 6.45 20.74
CA PRO A 398 -0.28 7.12 21.20
C PRO A 398 -0.03 8.24 22.22
N ALA A 399 0.97 8.09 23.08
CA ALA A 399 1.34 9.11 24.06
C ALA A 399 1.84 10.40 23.39
N THR A 400 2.66 10.27 22.34
CA THR A 400 3.16 11.42 21.56
C THR A 400 2.00 12.12 20.87
N LEU A 401 1.13 11.37 20.20
CA LEU A 401 -0.01 11.98 19.50
C LEU A 401 -0.98 12.65 20.46
N LYS A 402 -1.28 12.04 21.60
CA LYS A 402 -2.12 12.66 22.63
C LYS A 402 -1.53 13.98 23.12
N TYR A 403 -0.22 14.06 23.29
CA TYR A 403 0.48 15.30 23.62
C TYR A 403 0.36 16.36 22.51
N LEU A 404 0.55 15.94 21.25
CA LEU A 404 0.42 16.84 20.09
C LEU A 404 -1.01 17.33 19.89
N LEU A 405 -1.97 16.49 20.25
CA LEU A 405 -3.40 16.71 20.07
C LEU A 405 -4.09 17.25 21.33
N ASP A 406 -3.39 17.91 22.26
CA ASP A 406 -3.98 18.59 23.44
C ASP A 406 -5.32 19.24 23.04
N THR A 407 -6.43 18.55 23.32
CA THR A 407 -7.65 18.58 22.50
C THR A 407 -8.39 19.91 22.62
N GLU A 408 -8.09 20.67 23.68
CA GLU A 408 -8.57 22.03 23.89
C GLU A 408 -7.80 23.06 23.05
N LYS A 409 -6.62 22.71 22.52
CA LYS A 409 -5.67 23.61 21.84
C LYS A 409 -5.23 23.18 20.44
N VAL A 410 -5.58 21.98 19.99
CA VAL A 410 -5.64 21.72 18.55
C VAL A 410 -6.59 22.76 18.02
N GLY A 411 -6.12 23.70 17.18
CA GLY A 411 -6.88 24.84 16.63
C GLY A 411 -8.06 24.41 15.75
N LEU A 412 -8.93 23.61 16.33
CA LEU A 412 -10.11 22.93 15.83
C LEU A 412 -11.36 23.54 16.45
N SER A 413 -11.24 24.20 17.60
CA SER A 413 -12.27 25.12 18.04
C SER A 413 -12.18 26.37 17.17
N TYR A 414 -13.34 26.84 16.75
CA TYR A 414 -13.48 28.10 16.07
C TYR A 414 -13.98 29.09 17.13
N PRO A 415 -13.18 30.10 17.51
CA PRO A 415 -13.67 31.14 18.42
C PRO A 415 -14.96 31.79 17.91
N CYS A 416 -15.13 31.84 16.59
CA CYS A 416 -16.33 32.30 15.92
C CYS A 416 -16.94 31.14 15.12
N LYS A 417 -18.14 30.69 15.48
CA LYS A 417 -18.79 29.60 14.73
C LYS A 417 -19.29 30.09 13.36
N ASN A 418 -19.92 31.25 13.31
CA ASN A 418 -20.44 31.83 12.07
C ASN A 418 -19.97 33.28 11.94
N LEU A 419 -19.34 33.62 10.82
CA LEU A 419 -18.99 34.99 10.45
C LEU A 419 -19.87 35.42 9.29
N ALA A 420 -20.69 36.44 9.49
CA ALA A 420 -21.46 37.07 8.45
C ALA A 420 -20.69 38.28 7.91
N ILE A 421 -20.37 38.30 6.61
CA ILE A 421 -19.74 39.42 5.93
C ILE A 421 -20.79 40.11 5.09
N THR A 422 -21.03 41.40 5.33
CA THR A 422 -21.96 42.18 4.52
C THR A 422 -21.43 43.58 4.24
N VAL A 423 -21.77 44.09 3.07
CA VAL A 423 -21.49 45.46 2.66
C VAL A 423 -22.65 46.37 3.07
N ILE A 424 -22.38 47.58 3.54
CA ILE A 424 -23.40 48.57 3.90
C ILE A 424 -23.35 49.75 2.93
N GLY A 425 -24.28 49.78 1.98
CA GLY A 425 -24.57 50.95 1.14
C GLY A 425 -25.76 51.76 1.69
N GLU A 426 -26.35 52.62 0.85
CA GLU A 426 -27.50 53.46 1.23
C GLU A 426 -28.75 52.66 1.62
N ARG A 427 -28.85 51.41 1.15
CA ARG A 427 -30.03 50.54 1.35
C ARG A 427 -29.76 49.51 2.43
N ILE A 428 -29.85 49.93 3.68
CA ILE A 428 -29.59 49.09 4.86
C ILE A 428 -30.52 47.88 5.00
N GLY A 429 -31.66 47.88 4.31
CA GLY A 429 -32.60 46.76 4.33
C GLY A 429 -32.06 45.46 3.74
N LEU A 430 -31.16 45.50 2.75
CA LEU A 430 -30.61 44.27 2.16
C LEU A 430 -29.68 43.55 3.16
N PRO A 431 -28.68 44.22 3.78
CA PRO A 431 -27.90 43.64 4.86
C PRO A 431 -28.74 43.16 6.05
N TYR A 432 -29.79 43.91 6.42
CA TYR A 432 -30.69 43.51 7.50
C TYR A 432 -31.35 42.15 7.24
N GLN A 433 -31.92 41.95 6.05
CA GLN A 433 -32.59 40.69 5.72
C GLN A 433 -31.61 39.53 5.60
N PHE A 434 -30.43 39.76 5.04
CA PHE A 434 -29.36 38.76 5.05
C PHE A 434 -29.03 38.30 6.48
N LEU A 435 -28.76 39.23 7.39
CA LEU A 435 -28.38 38.89 8.76
C LEU A 435 -29.51 38.27 9.57
N LYS A 436 -30.77 38.67 9.32
CA LYS A 436 -31.95 38.01 9.90
C LYS A 436 -32.09 36.56 9.44
N SER A 437 -31.64 36.25 8.22
CA SER A 437 -31.63 34.89 7.66
C SER A 437 -30.37 34.08 7.97
N ALA A 438 -29.34 34.72 8.55
CA ALA A 438 -28.08 34.07 8.89
C ALA A 438 -28.28 33.06 10.05
N PRO A 439 -27.40 32.06 10.19
CA PRO A 439 -27.48 31.11 11.30
C PRO A 439 -27.45 31.81 12.66
N VAL A 440 -28.08 31.22 13.68
CA VAL A 440 -27.98 31.73 15.05
C VAL A 440 -26.53 31.74 15.54
N ASP A 441 -26.18 32.75 16.34
CA ASP A 441 -24.84 32.98 16.88
C ASP A 441 -23.77 33.27 15.80
N PHE A 442 -23.82 34.49 15.27
CA PHE A 442 -22.85 35.00 14.30
C PHE A 442 -22.10 36.22 14.83
N HIS A 443 -20.84 36.34 14.42
CA HIS A 443 -20.09 37.60 14.43
C HIS A 443 -20.30 38.28 13.07
N CYS A 444 -20.46 39.61 13.05
CA CYS A 444 -20.72 40.34 11.81
C CYS A 444 -19.54 41.22 11.40
N LEU A 445 -19.06 41.08 10.17
CA LEU A 445 -18.12 41.99 9.54
C LEU A 445 -18.87 42.92 8.61
N PHE A 446 -18.95 44.20 8.98
CA PHE A 446 -19.53 45.26 8.17
C PHE A 446 -18.45 45.94 7.34
N LEU A 447 -18.53 45.83 6.01
CA LEU A 447 -17.73 46.65 5.10
C LEU A 447 -18.50 47.93 4.81
N VAL A 448 -17.92 49.09 5.14
CA VAL A 448 -18.61 50.39 5.07
C VAL A 448 -17.81 51.42 4.29
N SER A 449 -18.51 52.43 3.76
CA SER A 449 -17.91 53.70 3.34
C SER A 449 -17.82 54.68 4.53
N GLN A 450 -17.24 55.85 4.34
CA GLN A 450 -17.28 56.90 5.36
C GLN A 450 -18.73 57.35 5.65
N GLU A 451 -19.55 57.42 4.60
CA GLU A 451 -20.93 57.89 4.63
C GLU A 451 -21.89 56.87 5.25
N THR A 452 -21.57 55.58 5.17
CA THR A 452 -22.45 54.49 5.62
C THR A 452 -22.06 53.86 6.95
N ARG A 453 -21.05 54.42 7.64
CA ARG A 453 -20.58 53.92 8.95
C ARG A 453 -21.66 53.96 10.03
N GLU A 454 -22.40 55.05 10.13
CA GLU A 454 -23.48 55.21 11.13
C GLU A 454 -24.64 54.23 10.86
N LEU A 455 -24.91 53.95 9.58
CA LEU A 455 -25.90 52.95 9.20
C LEU A 455 -25.52 51.55 9.73
N ALA A 456 -24.25 51.16 9.64
CA ALA A 456 -23.81 49.87 10.21
C ALA A 456 -24.06 49.77 11.72
N GLN A 457 -23.87 50.86 12.47
CA GLN A 457 -24.17 50.91 13.91
C GLN A 457 -25.67 50.84 14.19
N GLN A 458 -26.48 51.53 13.39
CA GLN A 458 -27.95 51.41 13.47
C GLN A 458 -28.42 49.99 13.18
N LEU A 459 -27.81 49.32 12.20
CA LEU A 459 -28.11 47.93 11.87
C LEU A 459 -27.75 46.99 13.03
N ALA A 460 -26.56 47.15 13.61
CA ALA A 460 -26.11 46.37 14.76
C ALA A 460 -27.06 46.53 15.95
N CYS A 461 -27.44 47.77 16.28
CA CYS A 461 -28.43 48.07 17.31
C CYS A 461 -29.80 47.45 17.01
N LYS A 462 -30.26 47.52 15.75
CA LYS A 462 -31.54 46.94 15.33
C LYS A 462 -31.58 45.41 15.44
N LEU A 463 -30.43 44.76 15.28
CA LEU A 463 -30.27 43.31 15.41
C LEU A 463 -29.87 42.87 16.82
N ASP A 464 -29.80 43.79 17.78
CA ASP A 464 -29.37 43.53 19.16
C ASP A 464 -27.99 42.83 19.22
N LEU A 465 -27.06 43.28 18.38
CA LEU A 465 -25.68 42.81 18.37
C LEU A 465 -24.87 43.60 19.39
N SER A 466 -24.27 42.91 20.37
CA SER A 466 -23.28 43.47 21.27
C SER A 466 -21.98 43.86 20.52
N GLU A 467 -21.21 44.80 21.07
CA GLU A 467 -20.01 45.34 20.42
C GLU A 467 -18.92 44.30 20.13
N ASP A 468 -18.87 43.21 20.90
CA ASP A 468 -17.95 42.08 20.68
C ASP A 468 -18.42 41.13 19.57
N ARG A 469 -19.65 41.31 19.06
CA ARG A 469 -20.24 40.49 17.99
C ARG A 469 -20.25 41.17 16.63
N TYR A 470 -19.64 42.34 16.48
CA TYR A 470 -19.42 42.91 15.16
C TYR A 470 -18.11 43.69 15.02
N HIS A 471 -17.61 43.75 13.79
CA HIS A 471 -16.45 44.53 13.39
C HIS A 471 -16.85 45.43 12.22
N ILE A 472 -16.55 46.73 12.30
CA ILE A 472 -16.80 47.68 11.22
C ILE A 472 -15.46 48.00 10.55
N GLU A 473 -15.32 47.58 9.30
CA GLU A 473 -14.15 47.84 8.47
C GLU A 473 -14.48 48.91 7.42
N LYS A 474 -13.80 50.04 7.52
CA LYS A 474 -13.99 51.16 6.60
C LYS A 474 -13.15 50.95 5.33
N LEU A 475 -13.78 51.15 4.18
CA LEU A 475 -13.12 51.25 2.88
C LEU A 475 -12.94 52.73 2.53
N ASP A 476 -11.69 53.17 2.39
CA ASP A 476 -11.37 54.58 2.14
C ASP A 476 -11.85 55.09 0.77
N ASP A 477 -11.90 54.19 -0.21
CA ASP A 477 -12.44 54.47 -1.55
C ASP A 477 -13.42 53.36 -1.94
N PRO A 478 -14.71 53.50 -1.55
CA PRO A 478 -15.72 52.48 -1.82
C PRO A 478 -16.08 52.38 -3.32
N TYR A 479 -15.61 53.28 -4.18
CA TYR A 479 -15.90 53.26 -5.62
C TYR A 479 -14.75 52.69 -6.47
N GLY A 480 -13.62 52.36 -5.84
CA GLY A 480 -12.53 51.61 -6.46
C GLY A 480 -11.65 52.47 -7.38
N GLY A 481 -11.20 53.63 -6.92
CA GLY A 481 -10.25 54.51 -7.62
C GLY A 481 -8.90 53.85 -7.93
N GLN A 482 -7.83 54.64 -8.04
CA GLN A 482 -6.60 54.24 -8.77
C GLN A 482 -5.82 53.03 -8.20
N ASN A 483 -6.22 52.41 -7.08
CA ASN A 483 -5.51 51.28 -6.50
C ASN A 483 -6.39 50.19 -5.84
N ILE A 484 -7.42 49.73 -6.57
CA ILE A 484 -8.29 48.60 -6.18
C ILE A 484 -7.48 47.44 -5.56
N LYS A 485 -6.41 47.00 -6.24
CA LYS A 485 -5.64 45.82 -5.85
C LYS A 485 -4.95 46.00 -4.49
N ALA A 486 -4.19 47.07 -4.28
CA ALA A 486 -3.49 47.26 -3.01
C ALA A 486 -4.46 47.49 -1.84
N SER A 487 -5.57 48.19 -2.08
CA SER A 487 -6.63 48.38 -1.08
C SER A 487 -7.23 47.05 -0.64
N THR A 488 -7.57 46.16 -1.59
CA THR A 488 -8.11 44.84 -1.27
C THR A 488 -7.07 43.93 -0.61
N GLU A 489 -5.79 43.99 -1.02
CA GLU A 489 -4.72 43.22 -0.36
C GLU A 489 -4.50 43.66 1.10
N ASN A 490 -4.53 44.96 1.38
CA ASN A 490 -4.43 45.50 2.73
C ASN A 490 -5.61 45.08 3.61
N LEU A 491 -6.83 45.16 3.07
CA LEU A 491 -8.06 44.68 3.72
C LEU A 491 -7.97 43.18 4.05
N CYS A 492 -7.58 42.37 3.07
CA CYS A 492 -7.39 40.93 3.24
C CYS A 492 -6.35 40.62 4.32
N LYS A 493 -5.29 41.44 4.41
CA LYS A 493 -4.25 41.31 5.43
C LYS A 493 -4.74 41.71 6.82
N SER A 494 -5.52 42.79 6.96
CA SER A 494 -6.04 43.23 8.26
C SER A 494 -7.06 42.26 8.84
N LEU A 495 -7.92 41.68 7.99
CA LEU A 495 -9.00 40.78 8.41
C LEU A 495 -8.63 39.29 8.41
N ARG A 496 -7.39 38.95 8.02
CA ARG A 496 -6.95 37.55 7.87
C ARG A 496 -7.21 36.70 9.12
N THR A 497 -6.86 37.22 10.30
CA THR A 497 -7.05 36.52 11.58
C THR A 497 -8.53 36.33 11.92
N LEU A 498 -9.38 37.31 11.62
CA LEU A 498 -10.83 37.22 11.84
C LEU A 498 -11.42 36.09 11.00
N LEU A 499 -11.13 36.07 9.70
CA LEU A 499 -11.59 35.02 8.78
C LEU A 499 -11.10 33.64 9.23
N ALA A 500 -9.82 33.54 9.61
CA ALA A 500 -9.21 32.29 10.04
C ALA A 500 -9.83 31.74 11.33
N ASN A 501 -10.39 32.59 12.19
CA ASN A 501 -11.07 32.20 13.44
C ASN A 501 -12.50 31.70 13.25
N SER A 502 -13.04 31.74 12.02
CA SER A 502 -14.43 31.42 11.74
C SER A 502 -14.61 30.00 11.18
N GLU A 503 -15.61 29.24 11.65
CA GLU A 503 -15.92 27.92 11.08
C GLU A 503 -16.65 28.05 9.75
N ASN A 504 -17.69 28.86 9.76
CA ASN A 504 -18.54 29.14 8.62
C ASN A 504 -18.48 30.64 8.31
N ILE A 505 -18.30 30.97 7.04
CA ILE A 505 -18.32 32.33 6.53
C ILE A 505 -19.51 32.46 5.60
N HIS A 506 -20.41 33.38 5.91
CA HIS A 506 -21.60 33.70 5.14
C HIS A 506 -21.40 35.07 4.53
N VAL A 507 -21.38 35.18 3.20
CA VAL A 507 -21.07 36.43 2.53
C VAL A 507 -22.29 36.92 1.74
N ASN A 508 -22.73 38.14 2.03
CA ASN A 508 -23.74 38.84 1.26
C ASN A 508 -23.10 39.65 0.15
N LEU A 509 -23.48 39.35 -1.09
CA LEU A 509 -22.98 39.99 -2.31
C LEU A 509 -23.91 41.11 -2.83
N THR A 510 -24.73 41.69 -1.96
CA THR A 510 -25.69 42.76 -2.31
C THR A 510 -25.70 43.90 -1.29
N GLY A 511 -26.14 45.09 -1.72
CA GLY A 511 -26.42 46.22 -0.83
C GLY A 511 -25.31 47.28 -0.72
N GLY A 512 -24.20 47.14 -1.43
CA GLY A 512 -23.12 48.12 -1.49
C GLY A 512 -22.75 48.50 -2.93
N THR A 513 -21.66 49.24 -3.09
CA THR A 513 -21.09 49.51 -4.42
C THR A 513 -20.47 48.23 -5.01
N THR A 514 -20.19 48.24 -6.31
CA THR A 514 -19.50 47.12 -6.99
C THR A 514 -18.16 46.78 -6.34
N PHE A 515 -17.36 47.78 -5.94
CA PHE A 515 -16.05 47.52 -5.33
C PHE A 515 -16.17 46.96 -3.91
N MET A 516 -17.15 47.40 -3.11
CA MET A 516 -17.40 46.80 -1.80
C MET A 516 -17.79 45.32 -1.91
N ILE A 517 -18.66 44.98 -2.88
CA ILE A 517 -19.06 43.59 -3.15
C ILE A 517 -17.85 42.76 -3.61
N TYR A 518 -17.00 43.32 -4.46
CA TYR A 518 -15.74 42.70 -4.85
C TYR A 518 -14.84 42.41 -3.63
N CYS A 519 -14.67 43.38 -2.72
CA CYS A 519 -13.93 43.18 -1.48
C CYS A 519 -14.52 42.06 -0.61
N ALA A 520 -15.85 41.99 -0.48
CA ALA A 520 -16.51 40.91 0.24
C ALA A 520 -16.24 39.53 -0.36
N GLU A 521 -16.26 39.42 -1.70
CA GLU A 521 -15.93 38.18 -2.41
C GLU A 521 -14.45 37.79 -2.27
N GLU A 522 -13.53 38.75 -2.30
CA GLU A 522 -12.10 38.48 -2.08
C GLU A 522 -11.82 37.99 -0.64
N LEU A 523 -12.52 38.54 0.37
CA LEU A 523 -12.49 38.00 1.74
C LEU A 523 -13.07 36.59 1.81
N ALA A 524 -14.14 36.31 1.05
CA ALA A 524 -14.73 34.97 0.94
C ALA A 524 -13.72 33.97 0.37
N LYS A 525 -13.04 34.32 -0.72
CA LYS A 525 -11.99 33.48 -1.34
C LYS A 525 -10.82 33.25 -0.39
N LEU A 526 -10.39 34.28 0.35
CA LEU A 526 -9.34 34.14 1.34
C LEU A 526 -9.74 33.17 2.46
N GLY A 527 -10.95 33.31 3.00
CA GLY A 527 -11.49 32.47 4.08
C GLY A 527 -11.78 31.03 3.66
N GLN A 528 -11.98 30.75 2.37
CA GLN A 528 -12.24 29.40 1.85
C GLN A 528 -11.10 28.41 2.13
N ASN A 529 -9.89 28.90 2.37
CA ASN A 529 -8.74 28.06 2.73
C ASN A 529 -8.81 27.52 4.16
N THR A 530 -9.60 28.15 5.03
CA THR A 530 -9.63 27.89 6.47
C THR A 530 -11.01 27.53 6.99
N SER A 531 -12.05 27.82 6.22
CA SER A 531 -13.43 27.86 6.67
C SER A 531 -14.39 27.43 5.56
N SER A 532 -15.58 26.97 5.93
CA SER A 532 -16.66 26.72 4.97
C SER A 532 -17.28 28.05 4.53
N VAL A 533 -17.40 28.30 3.22
CA VAL A 533 -17.92 29.57 2.69
C VAL A 533 -19.26 29.36 2.00
N SER A 534 -20.25 30.17 2.35
CA SER A 534 -21.57 30.24 1.70
C SER A 534 -21.82 31.65 1.20
N ARG A 535 -22.26 31.77 -0.05
CA ARG A 535 -22.54 33.07 -0.71
C ARG A 535 -24.04 33.28 -0.81
N TYR A 536 -24.47 34.52 -0.61
CA TYR A 536 -25.87 34.89 -0.59
C TYR A 536 -26.11 36.16 -1.41
N MET A 537 -27.29 36.21 -2.02
CA MET A 537 -27.82 37.37 -2.72
C MET A 537 -29.17 37.74 -2.10
N VAL A 538 -29.39 39.03 -1.82
CA VAL A 538 -30.68 39.52 -1.32
C VAL A 538 -31.37 40.34 -2.40
N VAL A 539 -32.59 39.96 -2.73
CA VAL A 539 -33.39 40.59 -3.79
C VAL A 539 -34.61 41.28 -3.17
N ASP A 540 -34.58 42.61 -3.11
CA ASP A 540 -35.75 43.41 -2.71
C ASP A 540 -36.46 43.95 -3.95
N ARG A 541 -37.71 43.49 -4.16
CA ARG A 541 -38.54 43.85 -5.32
C ARG A 541 -39.36 45.13 -5.09
N ARG A 542 -39.34 45.72 -3.90
CA ARG A 542 -40.03 46.98 -3.60
C ARG A 542 -39.36 48.14 -4.34
N LYS A 543 -40.04 49.28 -4.50
CA LYS A 543 -39.44 50.45 -5.14
C LYS A 543 -38.33 51.02 -4.25
N ARG A 544 -37.37 51.74 -4.85
CA ARG A 544 -36.22 52.29 -4.11
C ARG A 544 -36.68 53.20 -2.97
N GLU A 545 -37.70 54.02 -3.20
CA GLU A 545 -38.25 54.93 -2.20
C GLU A 545 -38.81 54.16 -1.00
N ASP A 546 -39.57 53.10 -1.25
CA ASP A 546 -40.15 52.24 -0.20
C ASP A 546 -39.04 51.53 0.61
N GLN A 547 -37.96 51.11 -0.06
CA GLN A 547 -36.80 50.49 0.61
C GLN A 547 -36.09 51.46 1.56
N LEU A 548 -36.09 52.76 1.25
CA LEU A 548 -35.47 53.80 2.08
C LEU A 548 -36.37 54.26 3.22
N LEU A 549 -37.68 54.35 2.98
CA LEU A 549 -38.67 54.73 4.00
C LEU A 549 -38.90 53.61 5.02
N GLU A 550 -38.92 52.35 4.57
CA GLU A 550 -39.15 51.18 5.40
C GLU A 550 -38.02 50.14 5.22
N PRO A 551 -36.79 50.45 5.65
CA PRO A 551 -35.64 49.58 5.44
C PRO A 551 -35.76 48.23 6.17
N TRP A 552 -36.57 48.17 7.23
CA TRP A 552 -36.74 46.99 8.06
C TRP A 552 -37.90 46.08 7.64
N ALA A 553 -38.67 46.46 6.61
CA ALA A 553 -39.84 45.68 6.23
C ALA A 553 -39.42 44.29 5.71
N GLU A 554 -40.25 43.30 6.01
CA GLU A 554 -40.13 41.96 5.45
C GLU A 554 -40.52 41.99 3.97
N GLY A 555 -39.87 41.16 3.15
CA GLY A 555 -40.13 41.15 1.71
C GLY A 555 -38.94 40.79 0.82
N PRO A 556 -37.69 41.16 1.18
CA PRO A 556 -36.54 40.75 0.39
C PRO A 556 -36.31 39.24 0.46
N GLU A 557 -36.06 38.65 -0.71
CA GLU A 557 -35.78 37.23 -0.88
C GLU A 557 -34.28 36.97 -0.70
N VAL A 558 -33.90 36.11 0.23
CA VAL A 558 -32.49 35.71 0.43
C VAL A 558 -32.22 34.40 -0.30
N VAL A 559 -31.34 34.44 -1.29
CA VAL A 559 -30.97 33.30 -2.13
C VAL A 559 -29.54 32.88 -1.81
N LYS A 560 -29.34 31.61 -1.46
CA LYS A 560 -28.00 31.00 -1.36
C LYS A 560 -27.53 30.60 -2.76
N LEU A 561 -26.35 31.07 -3.15
CA LEU A 561 -25.75 30.86 -4.48
C LEU A 561 -24.99 29.53 -4.60
#